data_AF-A0A816GP79-F1
#
_entry.id   AF-A0A816GP79-F1
#
_cell.length_a   1.000
_cell.length_b   1.000
_cell.length_c   1.000
_cell.angle_alpha   90.00
_cell.angle_beta   90.00
_cell.angle_gamma   90.00
#
_symmetry.space_group_name_H-M   'P 1'
#
loop_
_entity.id
_entity.type
_entity.pdbx_description
1 polymer ?
#
loop_
_entity_poly.entity_id
_entity_poly.type
_entity_poly.pdbx_seq_one_letter_code
_entity_poly.pdbx_strand_id
1 'polypeptide(L)'
;DYDGPALIEGSDDELGTEFIDMEMDELNLHPCMVPMVCLLKHMENSGIIPLLNENSSQTSDMPAWMICMYKKFSDPLLSFNIKLFLMRLIIHTHTIFKPYARYWLTPIIHMCNQMFENSSEGLNTFIIDTIVILLSWHTKAIPSELDSTAVQRLIEYLFANCSHRNTIVMKSNLDLIKKLVECWKERIHAPTLILYKLISEADLKSKQNAIGLSLIGILLANEILPYYTPPAPTGNLPPVTTGSILSNLPNDLTEDKFNDTILKNMKNTFKNIYAAAAEVIGMLLNVRRIQNHSTQRLLEQLNFILKWYNSQGLQDAYVSCIYSIQKHYPQIVEKSVMNKLIFGMRKMHGDSKIECLEALIANITEFDSAYLELRAAGILDILIHT
;
A
#
# COMPACT_ATOMS: atom_id res chain seq x y z
N ASP A 1 9.80 22.55 30.02
CA ASP A 1 9.00 23.77 30.21
C ASP A 1 9.57 24.93 29.44
N TYR A 2 9.15 25.06 28.18
CA TYR A 2 8.79 26.29 27.47
C TYR A 2 8.54 25.87 26.01
N ASP A 3 7.41 25.21 25.80
CA ASP A 3 6.80 24.98 24.49
C ASP A 3 5.89 26.17 24.22
N GLY A 4 6.29 27.04 23.31
CA GLY A 4 5.51 28.19 22.87
C GLY A 4 5.88 28.55 21.42
N PRO A 5 4.90 28.88 20.56
CA PRO A 5 5.17 29.27 19.19
C PRO A 5 5.96 30.59 19.17
N ALA A 6 6.99 30.66 18.33
CA ALA A 6 7.81 31.86 18.17
C ALA A 6 7.03 32.92 17.37
N LEU A 7 6.59 33.98 18.05
CA LEU A 7 6.09 35.21 17.43
C LEU A 7 7.29 36.04 16.98
N ILE A 8 7.48 36.19 15.67
CA ILE A 8 8.44 37.15 15.11
C ILE A 8 7.62 38.38 14.73
N GLU A 9 7.68 39.42 15.58
CA GLU A 9 7.11 40.74 15.29
C GLU A 9 7.92 41.41 14.18
N GLY A 10 7.31 41.52 12.99
CA GLY A 10 7.72 42.46 11.96
C GLY A 10 6.81 43.68 12.02
N SER A 11 7.34 44.82 12.42
CA SER A 11 6.69 46.12 12.26
C SER A 11 6.79 46.56 10.80
N ASP A 12 5.67 46.53 10.10
CA ASP A 12 5.22 47.62 9.22
C ASP A 12 3.78 47.30 8.77
N ASP A 13 2.86 48.17 9.19
CA ASP A 13 1.42 48.07 9.04
C ASP A 13 0.99 47.99 7.55
N GLU A 14 -0.01 47.15 7.28
CA GLU A 14 -0.76 46.98 6.00
C GLU A 14 -0.33 45.87 5.00
N LEU A 15 0.14 44.70 5.48
CA LEU A 15 0.02 43.45 4.72
C LEU A 15 -0.69 42.40 5.57
N GLY A 16 -1.84 41.93 5.07
CA GLY A 16 -2.74 41.00 5.72
C GLY A 16 -2.00 39.86 6.43
N THR A 17 -2.19 39.79 7.74
CA THR A 17 -1.69 38.74 8.64
C THR A 17 -2.37 37.42 8.34
N GLU A 18 -2.03 36.78 7.21
CA GLU A 18 -2.15 35.33 7.11
C GLU A 18 -0.97 34.74 7.87
N PHE A 19 -1.23 34.29 9.10
CA PHE A 19 -0.27 33.51 9.85
C PHE A 19 0.05 32.23 9.07
N ILE A 20 1.28 32.11 8.59
CA ILE A 20 1.76 30.90 7.95
C ILE A 20 2.31 30.01 9.07
N ASP A 21 1.51 29.02 9.46
CA ASP A 21 1.96 27.96 10.34
C ASP A 21 2.83 26.97 9.55
N MET A 22 4.07 26.76 10.00
CA MET A 22 5.05 25.86 9.38
C MET A 22 5.70 25.02 10.47
N GLU A 23 5.89 23.74 10.20
CA GLU A 23 6.64 22.87 11.10
C GLU A 23 8.07 23.39 11.26
N MET A 24 8.58 23.37 12.48
CA MET A 24 9.94 23.82 12.81
C MET A 24 10.95 22.74 12.39
N ASP A 25 11.29 22.72 11.10
CA ASP A 25 12.35 21.88 10.54
C ASP A 25 13.52 22.73 9.99
N GLU A 26 14.69 22.10 9.80
CA GLU A 26 15.91 22.81 9.35
C GLU A 26 15.75 23.53 8.00
N LEU A 27 14.86 23.04 7.12
CA LEU A 27 14.59 23.66 5.82
C LEU A 27 13.66 24.87 5.96
N ASN A 28 12.68 24.80 6.86
CA ASN A 28 11.74 25.88 7.13
C ASN A 28 12.39 27.03 7.91
N LEU A 29 13.40 26.72 8.73
CA LEU A 29 14.23 27.72 9.42
C LEU A 29 15.16 28.50 8.48
N HIS A 30 15.31 28.07 7.22
CA HIS A 30 16.11 28.82 6.25
C HIS A 30 15.48 30.22 6.05
N PRO A 31 16.26 31.32 6.17
CA PRO A 31 15.71 32.69 6.17
C PRO A 31 14.87 33.05 4.94
N CYS A 32 15.11 32.39 3.82
CA CYS A 32 14.37 32.61 2.58
C CYS A 32 13.08 31.78 2.43
N MET A 33 12.79 30.80 3.30
CA MET A 33 11.61 29.93 3.11
C MET A 33 10.31 30.71 3.22
N VAL A 34 10.10 31.41 4.34
CA VAL A 34 8.87 32.19 4.59
C VAL A 34 8.68 33.28 3.53
N PRO A 35 9.67 34.13 3.20
CA PRO A 35 9.52 35.12 2.13
C PRO A 35 9.15 34.52 0.77
N MET A 36 9.73 33.37 0.40
CA MET A 36 9.42 32.70 -0.87
C MET A 36 7.99 32.16 -0.90
N VAL A 37 7.52 31.57 0.20
CA VAL A 37 6.13 31.09 0.31
C VAL A 37 5.15 32.26 0.25
N CYS A 38 5.42 33.35 0.98
CA CYS A 38 4.62 34.57 0.91
C CYS A 38 4.55 35.13 -0.52
N LEU A 39 5.69 35.18 -1.21
CA LEU A 39 5.75 35.65 -2.60
C LEU A 39 4.86 34.82 -3.52
N LEU A 40 4.95 33.48 -3.46
CA LEU A 40 4.15 32.62 -4.31
C LEU A 40 2.65 32.73 -4.02
N LYS A 41 2.27 32.74 -2.74
CA LYS A 41 0.88 32.98 -2.32
C LYS A 41 0.36 34.34 -2.75
N HIS A 42 1.19 35.39 -2.63
CA HIS A 42 0.84 36.71 -3.10
C HIS A 42 0.65 36.74 -4.63
N MET A 43 1.49 36.04 -5.39
CA MET A 43 1.33 35.92 -6.85
C MET A 43 0.04 35.19 -7.25
N GLU A 44 -0.37 34.17 -6.48
CA GLU A 44 -1.67 33.49 -6.65
C GLU A 44 -2.83 34.45 -6.33
N ASN A 45 -2.82 35.10 -5.17
CA ASN A 45 -3.88 36.00 -4.71
C ASN A 45 -4.02 37.26 -5.58
N SER A 46 -2.92 37.74 -6.14
CA SER A 46 -2.91 38.92 -7.03
C SER A 46 -3.30 38.60 -8.48
N GLY A 47 -3.62 37.33 -8.78
CA GLY A 47 -4.00 36.89 -10.13
C GLY A 47 -2.86 36.90 -11.16
N ILE A 48 -1.60 36.99 -10.69
CA ILE A 48 -0.41 36.86 -11.56
C ILE A 48 -0.28 35.41 -12.05
N ILE A 49 -0.64 34.46 -11.20
CA ILE A 49 -0.78 33.05 -11.57
C ILE A 49 -2.20 32.87 -12.09
N PRO A 50 -2.40 32.49 -13.36
CA PRO A 50 -3.73 32.31 -13.91
C PRO A 50 -4.50 31.27 -13.10
N LEU A 51 -5.70 31.63 -12.63
CA LEU A 51 -6.61 30.66 -12.03
C LEU A 51 -7.04 29.69 -13.13
N LEU A 52 -6.44 28.51 -13.12
CA LEU A 52 -6.79 27.45 -14.06
C LEU A 52 -8.09 26.82 -13.58
N ASN A 53 -9.19 27.26 -14.19
CA ASN A 53 -10.51 26.68 -13.98
C ASN A 53 -10.42 25.17 -14.22
N GLU A 54 -10.90 24.38 -13.26
CA GLU A 54 -10.84 22.92 -13.32
C GLU A 54 -11.56 22.32 -14.55
N ASN A 55 -12.39 23.12 -15.22
CA ASN A 55 -13.22 22.75 -16.36
C ASN A 55 -12.66 23.20 -17.73
N SER A 56 -11.56 23.96 -17.79
CA SER A 56 -10.95 24.33 -19.06
C SER A 56 -9.94 23.27 -19.49
N SER A 57 -10.27 22.51 -20.53
CA SER A 57 -9.40 21.57 -21.26
C SER A 57 -8.24 22.26 -22.03
N GLN A 58 -7.89 23.50 -21.66
CA GLN A 58 -6.70 24.18 -22.16
C GLN A 58 -5.52 23.80 -21.28
N THR A 59 -4.57 23.09 -21.87
CA THR A 59 -3.27 22.82 -21.30
C THR A 59 -2.53 24.13 -21.10
N SER A 60 -2.57 24.71 -19.91
CA SER A 60 -1.79 25.90 -19.62
C SER A 60 -0.31 25.53 -19.56
N ASP A 61 0.46 26.22 -20.40
CA ASP A 61 1.91 26.12 -20.37
C ASP A 61 2.44 26.67 -19.05
N MET A 62 3.53 26.07 -18.59
CA MET A 62 4.19 26.46 -17.36
C MET A 62 4.66 27.93 -17.44
N PRO A 63 4.38 28.79 -16.44
CA PRO A 63 4.85 30.16 -16.46
C PRO A 63 6.38 30.23 -16.38
N ALA A 64 6.97 31.27 -16.97
CA ALA A 64 8.42 31.38 -17.13
C ALA A 64 9.21 31.28 -15.81
N TRP A 65 8.70 31.87 -14.72
CA TRP A 65 9.33 31.77 -13.39
C TRP A 65 9.39 30.32 -12.91
N MET A 66 8.33 29.54 -13.15
CA MET A 66 8.26 28.14 -12.74
C MET A 66 9.10 27.25 -13.65
N ILE A 67 9.23 27.58 -14.94
CA ILE A 67 10.17 26.91 -15.85
C ILE A 67 11.61 27.05 -15.32
N CYS A 68 12.00 28.23 -14.82
CA CYS A 68 13.33 28.43 -14.24
C CYS A 68 13.56 27.52 -13.02
N MET A 69 12.56 27.39 -12.14
CA MET A 69 12.63 26.47 -11.00
C MET A 69 12.69 25.01 -11.44
N TYR A 70 11.83 24.60 -12.39
CA TYR A 70 11.78 23.26 -12.95
C TYR A 70 13.12 22.85 -13.56
N LYS A 71 13.76 23.74 -14.32
CA LYS A 71 15.08 23.50 -14.93
C LYS A 71 16.16 23.25 -13.88
N LYS A 72 16.14 24.00 -12.77
CA LYS A 72 17.07 23.80 -11.66
C LYS A 72 16.78 22.49 -10.92
N PHE A 73 15.52 22.24 -10.59
CA PHE A 73 15.11 21.04 -9.88
C PHE A 73 15.44 19.75 -10.65
N SER A 74 15.24 19.77 -11.97
CA SER A 74 15.51 18.64 -12.87
C SER A 74 17.01 18.46 -13.21
N ASP A 75 17.88 19.40 -12.82
CA ASP A 75 19.31 19.31 -13.11
C ASP A 75 19.96 18.22 -12.22
N PRO A 76 20.53 17.13 -12.80
CA PRO A 76 21.15 16.08 -12.01
C PRO A 76 22.41 16.55 -11.27
N LEU A 77 23.08 17.60 -11.76
CA LEU A 77 24.33 18.12 -11.19
C LEU A 77 24.08 19.14 -10.06
N LEU A 78 22.83 19.61 -9.91
CA LEU A 78 22.49 20.54 -8.84
C LEU A 78 22.63 19.87 -7.47
N SER A 79 23.23 20.61 -6.52
CA SER A 79 23.37 20.16 -5.13
C SER A 79 22.03 19.71 -4.55
N PHE A 80 22.05 18.55 -3.90
CA PHE A 80 20.87 17.92 -3.33
C PHE A 80 20.16 18.81 -2.31
N ASN A 81 20.91 19.59 -1.53
CA ASN A 81 20.34 20.53 -0.54
C ASN A 81 19.46 21.61 -1.19
N ILE A 82 19.81 22.05 -2.40
CA ILE A 82 18.99 23.02 -3.14
C ILE A 82 17.69 22.35 -3.60
N LYS A 83 17.74 21.08 -4.02
CA LYS A 83 16.54 20.31 -4.38
C LYS A 83 15.63 20.10 -3.16
N LEU A 84 16.20 19.78 -1.99
CA LEU A 84 15.47 19.70 -0.71
C LEU A 84 14.74 21.00 -0.38
N PHE A 85 15.44 22.13 -0.47
CA PHE A 85 14.82 23.44 -0.26
C PHE A 85 13.67 23.71 -1.24
N LEU A 86 13.88 23.47 -2.54
CA LEU A 86 12.85 23.67 -3.57
C LEU A 86 11.65 22.74 -3.37
N MET A 87 11.86 21.48 -2.98
CA MET A 87 10.77 20.56 -2.71
C MET A 87 9.98 20.98 -1.46
N ARG A 88 10.66 21.46 -0.41
CA ARG A 88 9.97 21.98 0.78
C ARG A 88 9.10 23.20 0.44
N LEU A 89 9.61 24.09 -0.40
CA LEU A 89 8.83 25.20 -0.95
C LEU A 89 7.59 24.68 -1.71
N ILE A 90 7.75 23.69 -2.58
CA ILE A 90 6.64 23.06 -3.31
C ILE A 90 5.61 22.44 -2.36
N ILE A 91 6.03 21.78 -1.27
CA ILE A 91 5.12 21.20 -0.26
C ILE A 91 4.22 22.30 0.35
N HIS A 92 4.81 23.42 0.76
CA HIS A 92 4.07 24.55 1.34
C HIS A 92 3.11 25.22 0.36
N THR A 93 3.46 25.24 -0.93
CA THR A 93 2.68 25.90 -1.99
C THR A 93 2.07 24.93 -2.99
N HIS A 94 1.78 23.70 -2.58
CA HIS A 94 1.44 22.61 -3.51
C HIS A 94 0.22 22.90 -4.40
N THR A 95 -0.72 23.75 -3.95
CA THR A 95 -1.90 24.18 -4.72
C THR A 95 -1.52 24.94 -5.98
N ILE A 96 -0.49 25.78 -5.91
CA ILE A 96 0.04 26.57 -7.03
C ILE A 96 0.66 25.66 -8.10
N PHE A 97 1.34 24.61 -7.68
CA PHE A 97 2.03 23.67 -8.57
C PHE A 97 1.09 22.59 -9.14
N LYS A 98 -0.01 22.27 -8.44
CA LYS A 98 -0.95 21.19 -8.79
C LYS A 98 -1.50 21.26 -10.22
N PRO A 99 -1.90 22.42 -10.79
CA PRO A 99 -2.37 22.49 -12.18
C PRO A 99 -1.33 22.03 -13.21
N TYR A 100 -0.05 22.07 -12.85
CA TYR A 100 1.08 21.71 -13.70
C TYR A 100 1.70 20.36 -13.33
N ALA A 101 0.98 19.52 -12.55
CA ALA A 101 1.45 18.25 -12.04
C ALA A 101 2.09 17.36 -13.12
N ARG A 102 1.56 17.36 -14.35
CA ARG A 102 2.09 16.58 -15.48
C ARG A 102 3.60 16.79 -15.73
N TYR A 103 4.12 17.97 -15.40
CA TYR A 103 5.55 18.28 -15.55
C TYR A 103 6.34 17.92 -14.30
N TRP A 104 5.75 18.12 -13.11
CA TRP A 104 6.45 18.02 -11.83
C TRP A 104 6.48 16.61 -11.24
N LEU A 105 5.59 15.70 -11.65
CA LEU A 105 5.60 14.33 -11.13
C LEU A 105 6.95 13.65 -11.35
N THR A 106 7.46 13.66 -12.59
CA THR A 106 8.70 12.95 -12.93
C THR A 106 9.91 13.43 -12.12
N PRO A 107 10.23 14.75 -12.05
CA PRO A 107 11.36 15.19 -11.25
C PRO A 107 11.19 14.90 -9.75
N ILE A 108 9.97 15.02 -9.21
CA ILE A 108 9.72 14.75 -7.78
C ILE A 108 9.93 13.27 -7.48
N ILE A 109 9.47 12.36 -8.34
CA ILE A 109 9.71 10.92 -8.19
C ILE A 109 11.21 10.62 -8.21
N HIS A 110 11.97 11.21 -9.12
CA HIS A 110 13.43 11.07 -9.15
C HIS A 110 14.08 11.58 -7.87
N MET A 111 13.62 12.72 -7.35
CA MET A 111 14.10 13.25 -6.08
C MET A 111 13.79 12.32 -4.91
N CYS A 112 12.57 11.76 -4.83
CA CYS A 112 12.23 10.74 -3.83
C CYS A 112 13.19 9.56 -3.87
N ASN A 113 13.47 9.05 -5.07
CA ASN A 113 14.41 7.96 -5.25
C ASN A 113 15.84 8.30 -4.80
N GLN A 114 16.29 9.56 -5.00
CA GLN A 114 17.59 10.04 -4.49
C GLN A 114 17.57 10.22 -2.96
N MET A 115 16.45 10.65 -2.38
CA MET A 115 16.28 10.72 -0.92
C MET A 115 16.48 9.34 -0.29
N PHE A 116 15.84 8.32 -0.84
CA PHE A 116 15.98 6.93 -0.36
C PHE A 116 17.39 6.36 -0.51
N GLU A 117 18.14 6.72 -1.56
CA GLU A 117 19.53 6.30 -1.72
C GLU A 117 20.46 6.92 -0.68
N ASN A 118 20.18 8.18 -0.31
CA ASN A 118 21.02 8.94 0.61
C ASN A 118 20.60 8.78 2.08
N SER A 119 19.39 8.31 2.35
CA SER A 119 18.88 8.06 3.70
C SER A 119 19.24 6.66 4.18
N SER A 120 19.95 6.58 5.30
CA SER A 120 20.09 5.33 6.08
C SER A 120 18.87 5.06 6.97
N GLU A 121 18.06 6.09 7.22
CA GLU A 121 16.82 6.03 7.98
C GLU A 121 15.66 5.65 7.05
N GLY A 122 14.63 5.00 7.60
CA GLY A 122 13.45 4.55 6.84
C GLY A 122 12.60 5.70 6.29
N LEU A 123 11.26 5.56 6.33
CA LEU A 123 10.37 6.63 5.87
C LEU A 123 10.40 7.84 6.81
N ASN A 124 11.23 8.83 6.47
CA ASN A 124 11.28 10.12 7.18
C ASN A 124 10.06 11.00 6.83
N THR A 125 9.79 11.99 7.67
CA THR A 125 8.63 12.90 7.51
C THR A 125 8.66 13.65 6.18
N PHE A 126 9.84 14.08 5.74
CA PHE A 126 10.03 14.78 4.46
C PHE A 126 9.60 13.93 3.24
N ILE A 127 9.97 12.66 3.20
CA ILE A 127 9.58 11.71 2.16
C ILE A 127 8.06 11.49 2.21
N ILE A 128 7.50 11.33 3.41
CA ILE A 128 6.05 11.17 3.60
C ILE A 128 5.30 12.39 3.04
N ASP A 129 5.70 13.61 3.41
CA ASP A 129 5.09 14.84 2.91
C ASP A 129 5.17 14.92 1.38
N THR A 130 6.32 14.57 0.82
CA THR A 130 6.52 14.56 -0.63
C THR A 130 5.57 13.58 -1.33
N ILE A 131 5.37 12.39 -0.76
CA ILE A 131 4.42 11.39 -1.30
C ILE A 131 2.97 11.87 -1.12
N VAL A 132 2.65 12.54 -0.02
CA VAL A 132 1.33 13.17 0.18
C VAL A 132 1.06 14.20 -0.92
N ILE A 133 2.05 14.99 -1.33
CA ILE A 133 1.90 15.89 -2.47
C ILE A 133 1.65 15.12 -3.77
N LEU A 134 2.44 14.09 -4.06
CA LEU A 134 2.25 13.23 -5.25
C LEU A 134 0.83 12.63 -5.28
N LEU A 135 0.34 12.15 -4.14
CA LEU A 135 -1.03 11.68 -3.97
C LEU A 135 -2.05 12.79 -4.20
N SER A 136 -1.85 13.98 -3.66
CA SER A 136 -2.80 15.10 -3.83
C SER A 136 -3.00 15.51 -5.29
N TRP A 137 -2.03 15.19 -6.15
CA TRP A 137 -2.00 15.55 -7.57
C TRP A 137 -2.54 14.46 -8.51
N HIS A 138 -2.87 13.27 -8.01
CA HIS A 138 -3.32 12.13 -8.84
C HIS A 138 -4.53 12.44 -9.74
N THR A 139 -5.42 13.35 -9.31
CA THR A 139 -6.58 13.80 -10.08
C THR A 139 -6.23 14.65 -11.30
N LYS A 140 -5.05 15.27 -11.32
CA LYS A 140 -4.59 16.13 -12.42
C LYS A 140 -3.61 15.42 -13.35
N ALA A 141 -2.75 14.57 -12.80
CA ALA A 141 -1.82 13.78 -13.59
C ALA A 141 -1.47 12.47 -12.87
N ILE A 142 -1.19 11.45 -13.66
CA ILE A 142 -0.55 10.20 -13.22
C ILE A 142 0.84 10.10 -13.89
N PRO A 143 1.79 9.34 -13.31
CA PRO A 143 3.11 9.17 -13.91
C PRO A 143 3.05 8.64 -15.34
N SER A 144 3.94 9.14 -16.19
CA SER A 144 4.07 8.69 -17.58
C SER A 144 4.63 7.26 -17.63
N GLU A 145 4.29 6.51 -18.68
CA GLU A 145 4.87 5.18 -18.92
C GLU A 145 6.40 5.24 -19.12
N LEU A 146 6.90 6.36 -19.63
CA LEU A 146 8.33 6.64 -19.77
C LEU A 146 9.06 6.64 -18.42
N ASP A 147 8.34 6.91 -17.33
CA ASP A 147 8.88 6.98 -15.97
C ASP A 147 8.65 5.69 -15.18
N SER A 148 8.15 4.63 -15.83
CA SER A 148 7.82 3.35 -15.22
C SER A 148 8.93 2.80 -14.31
N THR A 149 10.20 2.88 -14.73
CA THR A 149 11.34 2.45 -13.91
C THR A 149 11.49 3.28 -12.63
N ALA A 150 11.34 4.60 -12.71
CA ALA A 150 11.48 5.48 -11.56
C ALA A 150 10.29 5.32 -10.59
N VAL A 151 9.08 5.15 -11.12
CA VAL A 151 7.86 4.85 -10.35
C VAL A 151 8.02 3.51 -9.64
N GLN A 152 8.45 2.47 -10.36
CA GLN A 152 8.64 1.14 -9.80
C GLN A 152 9.66 1.16 -8.66
N ARG A 153 10.79 1.85 -8.86
CA ARG A 153 11.83 1.99 -7.84
C ARG A 153 11.33 2.72 -6.58
N LEU A 154 10.48 3.74 -6.74
CA LEU A 154 9.85 4.43 -5.60
C LEU A 154 8.94 3.48 -4.81
N ILE A 155 8.11 2.70 -5.50
CA ILE A 155 7.23 1.69 -4.87
C ILE A 155 8.07 0.65 -4.12
N GLU A 156 9.17 0.19 -4.70
CA GLU A 156 10.06 -0.77 -4.04
C GLU A 156 10.67 -0.20 -2.76
N TYR A 157 11.17 1.04 -2.76
CA TYR A 157 11.66 1.66 -1.55
C TYR A 157 10.57 1.80 -0.48
N LEU A 158 9.35 2.15 -0.88
CA LEU A 158 8.23 2.25 0.05
C LEU A 158 7.89 0.91 0.69
N PHE A 159 7.82 -0.15 -0.11
CA PHE A 159 7.55 -1.50 0.37
C PHE A 159 8.68 -2.01 1.27
N ALA A 160 9.94 -1.73 0.93
CA ALA A 160 11.10 -2.14 1.73
C ALA A 160 11.18 -1.41 3.08
N ASN A 161 10.81 -0.12 3.13
CA ASN A 161 10.98 0.74 4.31
C ASN A 161 9.67 1.01 5.09
N CYS A 162 8.58 0.31 4.78
CA CYS A 162 7.29 0.51 5.46
C CYS A 162 7.31 0.11 6.95
N SER A 163 8.23 -0.77 7.35
CA SER A 163 8.32 -1.32 8.71
C SER A 163 8.80 -0.28 9.71
N HIS A 164 8.11 -0.18 10.85
CA HIS A 164 8.50 0.74 11.92
C HIS A 164 8.18 0.14 13.29
N ARG A 165 9.01 0.47 14.31
CA ARG A 165 8.83 -0.01 15.69
C ARG A 165 7.50 0.44 16.29
N ASN A 166 7.09 1.68 16.01
CA ASN A 166 5.78 2.20 16.39
C ASN A 166 4.70 1.68 15.42
N THR A 167 3.75 0.92 15.94
CA THR A 167 2.65 0.33 15.16
C THR A 167 1.70 1.38 14.56
N ILE A 168 1.55 2.55 15.18
CA ILE A 168 0.74 3.65 14.62
C ILE A 168 1.39 4.19 13.35
N VAL A 169 2.69 4.47 13.41
CA VAL A 169 3.48 4.93 12.24
C VAL A 169 3.48 3.88 11.14
N MET A 170 3.68 2.61 11.49
CA MET A 170 3.61 1.50 10.54
C MET A 170 2.24 1.41 9.83
N LYS A 171 1.13 1.57 10.57
CA LYS A 171 -0.21 1.61 9.97
C LYS A 171 -0.37 2.82 9.04
N SER A 172 0.08 4.00 9.46
CA SER A 172 0.07 5.21 8.63
C SER A 172 0.87 5.01 7.33
N ASN A 173 2.03 4.36 7.39
CA ASN A 173 2.84 4.03 6.21
C ASN A 173 2.09 3.08 5.27
N LEU A 174 1.43 2.04 5.80
CA LEU A 174 0.61 1.12 5.01
C LEU A 174 -0.58 1.84 4.36
N ASP A 175 -1.24 2.76 5.06
CA ASP A 175 -2.34 3.55 4.51
C ASP A 175 -1.87 4.50 3.39
N LEU A 176 -0.68 5.09 3.54
CA LEU A 176 -0.05 5.91 2.50
C LEU A 176 0.22 5.08 1.25
N ILE A 177 0.84 3.90 1.41
CA ILE A 177 1.12 2.97 0.31
C ILE A 177 -0.18 2.49 -0.35
N LYS A 178 -1.20 2.16 0.45
CA LYS A 178 -2.52 1.76 -0.05
C LYS A 178 -3.11 2.81 -0.99
N LYS A 179 -3.17 4.07 -0.55
CA LYS A 179 -3.68 5.18 -1.37
C LYS A 179 -2.86 5.37 -2.65
N LEU A 180 -1.53 5.19 -2.57
CA LEU A 180 -0.66 5.33 -3.73
C LEU A 180 -0.88 4.23 -4.76
N VAL A 181 -1.00 2.98 -4.30
CA VAL A 181 -1.34 1.83 -5.14
C VAL A 181 -2.70 2.02 -5.81
N GLU A 182 -3.72 2.49 -5.07
CA GLU A 182 -5.05 2.79 -5.62
C GLU A 182 -5.00 3.85 -6.72
N CYS A 183 -4.20 4.91 -6.52
CA CYS A 183 -4.05 5.99 -7.51
C CYS A 183 -3.27 5.55 -8.75
N TRP A 184 -2.26 4.68 -8.60
CA TRP A 184 -1.30 4.36 -9.66
C TRP A 184 -1.35 2.90 -10.12
N LYS A 185 -2.44 2.18 -9.86
CA LYS A 185 -2.59 0.74 -10.17
C LYS A 185 -2.24 0.35 -11.61
N GLU A 186 -2.45 1.24 -12.57
CA GLU A 186 -2.13 1.02 -14.00
C GLU A 186 -0.67 1.29 -14.38
N ARG A 187 0.15 1.78 -13.44
CA ARG A 187 1.54 2.22 -13.68
C ARG A 187 2.56 1.48 -12.81
N ILE A 188 2.11 0.53 -11.99
CA ILE A 188 2.96 -0.18 -11.03
C ILE A 188 2.91 -1.68 -11.28
N HIS A 189 3.99 -2.36 -10.94
CA HIS A 189 4.08 -3.81 -10.89
C HIS A 189 4.41 -4.28 -9.47
N ALA A 190 4.02 -5.50 -9.15
CA ALA A 190 4.26 -6.04 -7.82
C ALA A 190 5.77 -6.21 -7.53
N PRO A 191 6.30 -5.62 -6.44
CA PRO A 191 7.69 -5.79 -6.02
C PRO A 191 7.91 -7.18 -5.40
N THR A 192 7.83 -8.21 -6.25
CA THR A 192 7.73 -9.63 -5.88
C THR A 192 8.84 -10.06 -4.91
N LEU A 193 10.07 -9.58 -5.11
CA LEU A 193 11.21 -9.94 -4.29
C LEU A 193 11.15 -9.38 -2.87
N ILE A 194 10.72 -8.14 -2.74
CA ILE A 194 10.59 -7.48 -1.44
C ILE A 194 9.47 -8.17 -0.66
N LEU A 195 8.33 -8.41 -1.32
CA LEU A 195 7.22 -9.15 -0.74
C LEU A 195 7.67 -10.53 -0.28
N TYR A 196 8.36 -11.29 -1.14
CA TYR A 196 8.86 -12.63 -0.82
C TYR A 196 9.77 -12.63 0.40
N LYS A 197 10.72 -11.70 0.49
CA LYS A 197 11.61 -11.57 1.66
C LYS A 197 10.81 -11.29 2.94
N LEU A 198 9.88 -10.32 2.88
CA LEU A 198 9.06 -9.92 4.02
C LEU A 198 8.20 -11.05 4.58
N ILE A 199 7.76 -12.00 3.74
CA ILE A 199 6.93 -13.15 4.18
C ILE A 199 7.73 -14.45 4.41
N SER A 200 8.99 -14.51 3.95
CA SER A 200 9.84 -15.71 4.08
C SER A 200 10.60 -15.74 5.39
N GLU A 201 10.86 -14.58 6.00
CA GLU A 201 11.58 -14.47 7.25
C GLU A 201 10.73 -15.02 8.41
N ALA A 202 11.01 -16.26 8.79
CA ALA A 202 10.30 -16.99 9.84
C ALA A 202 10.69 -16.53 11.26
N ASP A 203 11.00 -15.24 11.46
CA ASP A 203 11.16 -14.75 12.83
C ASP A 203 9.77 -14.67 13.48
N LEU A 204 9.49 -15.65 14.34
CA LEU A 204 8.28 -15.76 15.14
C LEU A 204 8.07 -14.52 16.03
N LYS A 205 9.08 -13.70 16.30
CA LYS A 205 8.93 -12.45 17.07
C LYS A 205 8.67 -11.23 16.18
N SER A 206 8.96 -11.32 14.89
CA SER A 206 8.91 -10.18 13.99
C SER A 206 7.50 -10.03 13.40
N LYS A 207 6.95 -8.81 13.52
CA LYS A 207 5.71 -8.42 12.83
C LYS A 207 5.91 -8.27 11.30
N GLN A 208 7.10 -8.53 10.76
CA GLN A 208 7.41 -8.41 9.33
C GLN A 208 6.49 -9.25 8.44
N ASN A 209 6.20 -10.50 8.80
CA ASN A 209 5.29 -11.34 8.02
C ASN A 209 3.89 -10.71 7.90
N ALA A 210 3.38 -10.12 8.98
CA ALA A 210 2.10 -9.42 8.95
C ALA A 210 2.12 -8.20 8.01
N ILE A 211 3.24 -7.48 7.95
CA ILE A 211 3.44 -6.34 7.05
C ILE A 211 3.50 -6.81 5.60
N GLY A 212 4.29 -7.85 5.30
CA GLY A 212 4.38 -8.43 3.96
C GLY A 212 3.02 -8.92 3.46
N LEU A 213 2.25 -9.61 4.32
CA LEU A 213 0.88 -10.04 4.02
C LEU A 213 -0.06 -8.85 3.80
N SER A 214 0.05 -7.79 4.60
CA SER A 214 -0.76 -6.57 4.43
C SER A 214 -0.47 -5.87 3.08
N LEU A 215 0.81 -5.78 2.70
CA LEU A 215 1.22 -5.23 1.40
C LEU A 215 0.71 -6.08 0.22
N ILE A 216 0.74 -7.42 0.35
CA ILE A 216 0.14 -8.30 -0.65
C ILE A 216 -1.38 -8.07 -0.75
N GLY A 217 -2.06 -7.92 0.39
CA GLY A 217 -3.48 -7.59 0.44
C GLY A 217 -3.81 -6.27 -0.27
N ILE A 218 -2.99 -5.24 -0.08
CA ILE A 218 -3.13 -3.94 -0.77
C ILE A 218 -3.07 -4.09 -2.29
N LEU A 219 -2.12 -4.89 -2.81
CA LEU A 219 -1.98 -5.14 -4.24
C LEU A 219 -3.20 -5.92 -4.78
N LEU A 220 -3.60 -6.98 -4.09
CA LEU A 220 -4.73 -7.82 -4.49
C LEU A 220 -6.07 -7.06 -4.46
N ALA A 221 -6.25 -6.13 -3.52
CA ALA A 221 -7.43 -5.26 -3.48
C ALA A 221 -7.55 -4.38 -4.73
N ASN A 222 -6.44 -4.13 -5.43
CA ASN A 222 -6.37 -3.39 -6.68
C ASN A 222 -6.20 -4.31 -7.91
N GLU A 223 -6.49 -5.61 -7.75
CA GLU A 223 -6.38 -6.64 -8.80
C GLU A 223 -4.96 -6.85 -9.36
N ILE A 224 -3.94 -6.44 -8.59
CA ILE A 224 -2.53 -6.64 -8.95
C ILE A 224 -2.05 -7.95 -8.34
N LEU A 225 -1.62 -8.89 -9.20
CA LEU A 225 -1.04 -10.15 -8.75
C LEU A 225 0.32 -9.89 -8.07
N PRO A 226 0.58 -10.46 -6.88
CA PRO A 226 1.77 -10.18 -6.08
C PRO A 226 3.05 -10.82 -6.66
N TYR A 227 2.90 -11.77 -7.59
CA TYR A 227 3.99 -12.35 -8.35
C TYR A 227 3.95 -11.79 -9.78
N TYR A 228 5.01 -11.09 -10.15
CA TYR A 228 5.19 -10.49 -11.46
C TYR A 228 6.41 -11.12 -12.15
N THR A 229 6.18 -11.69 -13.32
CA THR A 229 7.26 -12.04 -14.26
C THR A 229 7.34 -10.96 -15.33
N PRO A 230 8.50 -10.31 -15.50
CA PRO A 230 8.71 -9.40 -16.61
C PRO A 230 8.45 -10.14 -17.92
N PRO A 231 7.78 -9.52 -18.91
CA PRO A 231 7.61 -10.12 -20.21
C PRO A 231 8.99 -10.46 -20.79
N ALA A 232 9.10 -11.63 -21.43
CA ALA A 232 10.32 -12.01 -22.12
C ALA A 232 10.69 -10.94 -23.15
N PRO A 233 11.98 -10.61 -23.36
CA PRO A 233 12.38 -9.61 -24.34
C PRO A 233 11.97 -10.07 -25.73
N THR A 234 10.87 -9.54 -26.24
CA THR A 234 10.42 -9.75 -27.62
C THR A 234 11.08 -8.69 -28.51
N GLY A 235 12.12 -9.08 -29.25
CA GLY A 235 12.82 -8.22 -30.22
C GLY A 235 14.06 -7.50 -29.69
N ASN A 236 14.66 -6.63 -30.53
CA ASN A 236 15.87 -5.84 -30.26
C ASN A 236 15.67 -4.73 -29.19
N LEU A 237 14.56 -4.72 -28.46
CA LEU A 237 14.40 -3.83 -27.32
C LEU A 237 15.20 -4.38 -26.15
N PRO A 238 15.89 -3.50 -25.38
CA PRO A 238 16.57 -3.94 -24.17
C PRO A 238 15.57 -4.67 -23.27
N PRO A 239 16.00 -5.73 -22.57
CA PRO A 239 15.15 -6.38 -21.57
C PRO A 239 14.62 -5.31 -20.63
N VAL A 240 13.34 -5.42 -20.24
CA VAL A 240 12.81 -4.65 -19.12
C VAL A 240 13.61 -5.10 -17.91
N THR A 241 14.75 -4.45 -17.67
CA THR A 241 15.42 -4.44 -16.39
C THR A 241 14.37 -3.84 -15.47
N THR A 242 13.61 -4.71 -14.80
CA THR A 242 12.95 -4.32 -13.57
C THR A 242 14.01 -3.58 -12.80
N GLY A 243 13.83 -2.29 -12.56
CA GLY A 243 14.71 -1.43 -11.76
C GLY A 243 14.72 -1.86 -10.29
N SER A 244 14.63 -3.17 -10.06
CA SER A 244 14.60 -3.85 -8.80
C SER A 244 15.88 -3.51 -8.08
N ILE A 245 15.74 -2.81 -6.96
CA ILE A 245 16.82 -2.62 -5.97
C ILE A 245 17.44 -3.96 -5.54
N LEU A 246 16.72 -5.06 -5.77
CA LEU A 246 17.19 -6.43 -5.63
C LEU A 246 17.36 -7.02 -7.03
N SER A 247 18.54 -6.82 -7.62
CA SER A 247 18.87 -7.40 -8.92
C SER A 247 18.75 -8.93 -8.84
N ASN A 248 17.79 -9.46 -9.60
CA ASN A 248 17.50 -10.87 -9.82
C ASN A 248 16.58 -11.52 -8.78
N LEU A 249 15.42 -12.01 -9.25
CA LEU A 249 14.73 -13.07 -8.52
C LEU A 249 15.74 -14.21 -8.33
N PRO A 250 15.76 -14.92 -7.19
CA PRO A 250 16.41 -16.22 -7.14
C PRO A 250 15.95 -16.99 -8.38
N ASN A 251 16.86 -17.52 -9.19
CA ASN A 251 16.50 -18.24 -10.43
C ASN A 251 15.46 -19.35 -10.19
N ASP A 252 15.32 -19.76 -8.95
CA ASP A 252 14.42 -20.78 -8.45
C ASP A 252 13.05 -20.26 -7.99
N LEU A 253 12.82 -18.95 -7.85
CA LEU A 253 11.57 -18.39 -7.32
C LEU A 253 10.49 -18.43 -8.39
N THR A 254 9.63 -19.43 -8.32
CA THR A 254 8.44 -19.57 -9.15
C THR A 254 7.21 -19.02 -8.43
N GLU A 255 6.14 -18.75 -9.18
CA GLU A 255 4.85 -18.35 -8.62
C GLU A 255 4.35 -19.38 -7.59
N ASP A 256 4.53 -20.68 -7.87
CA ASP A 256 4.16 -21.75 -6.95
C ASP A 256 4.91 -21.68 -5.62
N LYS A 257 6.22 -21.38 -5.66
CA LYS A 257 7.02 -21.23 -4.44
C LYS A 257 6.63 -19.96 -3.67
N PHE A 258 6.29 -18.89 -4.37
CA PHE A 258 5.78 -17.67 -3.75
C PHE A 258 4.46 -17.95 -3.01
N ASN A 259 3.53 -18.64 -3.67
CA ASN A 259 2.27 -19.08 -3.08
C ASN A 259 2.47 -20.03 -1.89
N ASP A 260 3.41 -20.98 -2.00
CA ASP A 260 3.79 -21.87 -0.90
C ASP A 260 4.28 -21.09 0.32
N THR A 261 5.00 -19.98 0.14
CA THR A 261 5.45 -19.14 1.24
C THR A 261 4.29 -18.41 1.93
N ILE A 262 3.29 -17.94 1.19
CA ILE A 262 2.06 -17.40 1.79
C ILE A 262 1.34 -18.49 2.60
N LEU A 263 1.19 -19.68 2.03
CA LEU A 263 0.54 -20.81 2.69
C LEU A 263 1.30 -21.30 3.93
N LYS A 264 2.64 -21.23 3.95
CA LYS A 264 3.45 -21.51 5.16
C LYS A 264 3.12 -20.53 6.29
N ASN A 265 2.81 -19.27 5.99
CA ASN A 265 2.40 -18.29 6.99
C ASN A 265 1.05 -18.61 7.63
N MET A 266 0.19 -19.40 6.99
CA MET A 266 -1.00 -19.94 7.66
C MET A 266 -0.62 -20.86 8.82
N LYS A 267 0.50 -21.60 8.75
CA LYS A 267 0.93 -22.48 9.86
C LYS A 267 1.59 -21.72 11.03
N ASN A 268 1.56 -20.39 11.02
CA ASN A 268 2.14 -19.58 12.08
C ASN A 268 1.33 -19.71 13.40
N THR A 269 1.96 -19.44 14.55
CA THR A 269 1.30 -19.52 15.87
C THR A 269 0.44 -18.29 16.18
N PHE A 270 0.71 -17.14 15.56
CA PHE A 270 -0.02 -15.90 15.87
C PHE A 270 -1.25 -15.72 14.98
N LYS A 271 -2.42 -15.50 15.61
CA LYS A 271 -3.71 -15.30 14.93
C LYS A 271 -3.70 -14.22 13.87
N ASN A 272 -3.10 -13.08 14.17
CA ASN A 272 -2.99 -11.97 13.23
C ASN A 272 -2.14 -12.31 11.98
N ILE A 273 -1.25 -13.30 12.03
CA ILE A 273 -0.44 -13.71 10.87
C ILE A 273 -1.18 -14.80 10.09
N TYR A 274 -1.62 -15.87 10.73
CA TYR A 274 -2.25 -16.97 9.99
C TYR A 274 -3.59 -16.56 9.38
N ALA A 275 -4.38 -15.71 10.07
CA ALA A 275 -5.64 -15.21 9.54
C ALA A 275 -5.43 -14.23 8.38
N ALA A 276 -4.40 -13.36 8.46
CA ALA A 276 -4.02 -12.48 7.36
C ALA A 276 -3.52 -13.27 6.15
N ALA A 277 -2.73 -14.33 6.36
CA ALA A 277 -2.28 -15.21 5.28
C ALA A 277 -3.46 -15.91 4.59
N ALA A 278 -4.41 -16.41 5.38
CA ALA A 278 -5.64 -17.02 4.87
C ALA A 278 -6.49 -16.02 4.07
N GLU A 279 -6.65 -14.80 4.57
CA GLU A 279 -7.37 -13.73 3.87
C GLU A 279 -6.71 -13.38 2.53
N VAL A 280 -5.38 -13.22 2.52
CA VAL A 280 -4.59 -13.01 1.29
C VAL A 280 -4.77 -14.15 0.29
N ILE A 281 -4.82 -15.42 0.73
CA ILE A 281 -5.09 -16.55 -0.16
C ILE A 281 -6.52 -16.47 -0.75
N GLY A 282 -7.51 -16.10 0.06
CA GLY A 282 -8.87 -15.85 -0.43
C GLY A 282 -8.92 -14.75 -1.49
N MET A 283 -8.24 -13.63 -1.24
CA MET A 283 -8.11 -12.53 -2.20
C MET A 283 -7.42 -12.98 -3.49
N LEU A 284 -6.32 -13.74 -3.38
CA LEU A 284 -5.55 -14.24 -4.52
C LEU A 284 -6.39 -15.19 -5.39
N LEU A 285 -7.15 -16.11 -4.77
CA LEU A 285 -8.09 -16.98 -5.47
C LEU A 285 -9.15 -16.19 -6.21
N ASN A 286 -9.70 -15.13 -5.60
CA ASN A 286 -10.69 -14.28 -6.22
C ASN A 286 -10.13 -13.48 -7.41
N VAL A 287 -8.97 -12.84 -7.26
CA VAL A 287 -8.32 -12.08 -8.34
C VAL A 287 -7.98 -13.01 -9.52
N ARG A 288 -7.43 -14.21 -9.26
CA ARG A 288 -7.18 -15.20 -10.32
C ARG A 288 -8.46 -15.60 -11.04
N ARG A 289 -9.56 -15.81 -10.30
CA ARG A 289 -10.87 -16.11 -10.89
C ARG A 289 -11.37 -14.98 -11.79
N ILE A 290 -11.27 -13.73 -11.34
CA ILE A 290 -11.66 -12.53 -12.13
C ILE A 290 -10.83 -12.43 -13.41
N GLN A 291 -9.52 -12.72 -13.32
CA GLN A 291 -8.59 -12.67 -14.45
C GLN A 291 -8.55 -13.96 -15.29
N ASN A 292 -9.45 -14.92 -15.04
CA ASN A 292 -9.50 -16.22 -15.73
C ASN A 292 -8.19 -17.05 -15.66
N HIS A 293 -7.40 -16.86 -14.61
CA HIS A 293 -6.22 -17.69 -14.31
C HIS A 293 -6.64 -18.96 -13.55
N SER A 294 -5.89 -20.05 -13.76
CA SER A 294 -6.16 -21.31 -13.04
C SER A 294 -5.94 -21.17 -11.53
N THR A 295 -6.94 -21.61 -10.75
CA THR A 295 -6.90 -21.67 -9.28
C THR A 295 -6.57 -23.08 -8.76
N GLN A 296 -6.57 -24.10 -9.63
CA GLN A 296 -6.50 -25.51 -9.24
C GLN A 296 -5.29 -25.82 -8.36
N ARG A 297 -4.08 -25.44 -8.80
CA ARG A 297 -2.84 -25.74 -8.07
C ARG A 297 -2.80 -25.08 -6.70
N LEU A 298 -3.28 -23.83 -6.61
CA LEU A 298 -3.35 -23.10 -5.34
C LEU A 298 -4.37 -23.75 -4.38
N LEU A 299 -5.51 -24.21 -4.89
CA LEU A 299 -6.50 -24.95 -4.11
C LEU A 299 -5.97 -26.30 -3.63
N GLU A 300 -5.20 -27.02 -4.44
CA GLU A 300 -4.53 -28.26 -4.05
C GLU A 300 -3.54 -28.01 -2.90
N GLN A 301 -2.67 -26.99 -3.01
CA GLN A 301 -1.74 -26.58 -1.97
C GLN A 301 -2.47 -26.16 -0.67
N LEU A 302 -3.53 -25.36 -0.79
CA LEU A 302 -4.38 -24.95 0.34
C LEU A 302 -5.01 -26.15 1.04
N ASN A 303 -5.52 -27.13 0.28
CA ASN A 303 -6.14 -28.33 0.84
C ASN A 303 -5.15 -29.15 1.68
N PHE A 304 -3.86 -29.17 1.35
CA PHE A 304 -2.84 -29.79 2.22
C PHE A 304 -2.70 -29.07 3.56
N ILE A 305 -2.76 -27.73 3.58
CA ILE A 305 -2.74 -26.94 4.83
C ILE A 305 -3.99 -27.20 5.66
N LEU A 306 -5.17 -27.21 5.03
CA LEU A 306 -6.44 -27.49 5.70
C LEU A 306 -6.49 -28.91 6.28
N LYS A 307 -5.97 -29.91 5.57
CA LYS A 307 -5.82 -31.28 6.11
C LYS A 307 -4.82 -31.33 7.27
N TRP A 308 -3.75 -30.54 7.22
CA TRP A 308 -2.77 -30.46 8.30
C TRP A 308 -3.38 -29.91 9.60
N TYR A 309 -4.16 -28.83 9.57
CA TYR A 309 -4.83 -28.35 10.79
C TYR A 309 -5.72 -29.42 11.44
N ASN A 310 -6.43 -30.18 10.60
CA ASN A 310 -7.28 -31.27 11.05
C ASN A 310 -6.47 -32.38 11.73
N SER A 311 -5.31 -32.76 11.17
CA SER A 311 -4.45 -33.79 11.78
C SER A 311 -3.79 -33.33 13.08
N GLN A 312 -3.59 -32.02 13.26
CA GLN A 312 -3.06 -31.43 14.49
C GLN A 312 -4.13 -31.12 15.55
N GLY A 313 -5.42 -31.28 15.24
CA GLY A 313 -6.50 -30.91 16.17
C GLY A 313 -6.65 -29.40 16.41
N LEU A 314 -6.10 -28.56 15.54
CA LEU A 314 -6.11 -27.09 15.65
C LEU A 314 -7.41 -26.50 15.09
N GLN A 315 -8.54 -26.80 15.74
CA GLN A 315 -9.87 -26.45 15.25
C GLN A 315 -10.10 -24.93 15.18
N ASP A 316 -9.68 -24.17 16.20
CA ASP A 316 -9.89 -22.71 16.20
C ASP A 316 -9.14 -22.02 15.06
N ALA A 317 -7.87 -22.40 14.83
CA ALA A 317 -7.08 -21.87 13.73
C ALA A 317 -7.63 -22.29 12.35
N TYR A 318 -8.13 -23.53 12.22
CA TYR A 318 -8.82 -23.99 11.02
C TYR A 318 -10.02 -23.10 10.69
N VAL A 319 -10.87 -22.84 11.69
CA VAL A 319 -12.08 -22.03 11.54
C VAL A 319 -11.73 -20.59 11.19
N SER A 320 -10.79 -19.97 11.91
CA SER A 320 -10.33 -18.62 11.58
C SER A 320 -9.78 -18.52 10.15
N CYS A 321 -9.03 -19.51 9.69
CA CYS A 321 -8.50 -19.54 8.31
C CYS A 321 -9.62 -19.67 7.26
N ILE A 322 -10.57 -20.60 7.46
CA ILE A 322 -11.71 -20.75 6.55
C ILE A 322 -12.55 -19.47 6.53
N TYR A 323 -12.82 -18.90 7.69
CA TYR A 323 -13.52 -17.63 7.85
C TYR A 323 -12.82 -16.49 7.10
N SER A 324 -11.49 -16.37 7.19
CA SER A 324 -10.73 -15.37 6.46
C SER A 324 -10.73 -15.57 4.95
N ILE A 325 -10.62 -16.82 4.46
CA ILE A 325 -10.62 -17.12 3.02
C ILE A 325 -11.98 -16.82 2.41
N GLN A 326 -13.07 -17.23 3.07
CA GLN A 326 -14.42 -17.15 2.48
C GLN A 326 -14.88 -15.70 2.23
N LYS A 327 -14.35 -14.72 2.98
CA LYS A 327 -14.65 -13.30 2.79
C LYS A 327 -14.45 -12.83 1.34
N HIS A 328 -13.48 -13.41 0.66
CA HIS A 328 -13.16 -13.09 -0.73
C HIS A 328 -13.43 -14.25 -1.69
N TYR A 329 -13.45 -15.48 -1.19
CA TYR A 329 -13.69 -16.68 -2.00
C TYR A 329 -14.69 -17.64 -1.32
N PRO A 330 -16.01 -17.33 -1.36
CA PRO A 330 -17.06 -18.13 -0.70
C PRO A 330 -17.12 -19.60 -1.12
N GLN A 331 -16.71 -19.89 -2.36
CA GLN A 331 -16.69 -21.23 -2.95
C GLN A 331 -15.79 -22.23 -2.20
N ILE A 332 -14.91 -21.75 -1.30
CA ILE A 332 -14.12 -22.64 -0.42
C ILE A 332 -15.01 -23.43 0.55
N VAL A 333 -16.17 -22.90 0.91
CA VAL A 333 -17.12 -23.53 1.85
C VAL A 333 -17.99 -24.52 1.09
N GLU A 334 -17.35 -25.52 0.50
CA GLU A 334 -18.02 -26.66 -0.10
C GLU A 334 -18.61 -27.58 0.97
N LYS A 335 -19.45 -28.54 0.56
CA LYS A 335 -20.11 -29.52 1.42
C LYS A 335 -19.16 -30.19 2.44
N SER A 336 -17.95 -30.53 2.03
CA SER A 336 -16.98 -31.20 2.90
C SER A 336 -16.48 -30.30 4.05
N VAL A 337 -16.28 -29.01 3.78
CA VAL A 337 -15.84 -28.00 4.75
C VAL A 337 -17.00 -27.61 5.66
N MET A 338 -18.18 -27.38 5.09
CA MET A 338 -19.39 -27.05 5.84
C MET A 338 -19.75 -28.12 6.87
N ASN A 339 -19.76 -29.41 6.49
CA ASN A 339 -20.03 -30.50 7.43
C ASN A 339 -19.05 -30.52 8.61
N LYS A 340 -17.77 -30.17 8.36
CA LYS A 340 -16.74 -30.08 9.40
C LYS A 340 -16.97 -28.89 10.33
N LEU A 341 -17.31 -27.73 9.78
CA LEU A 341 -17.64 -26.53 10.57
C LEU A 341 -18.83 -26.82 11.48
N ILE A 342 -19.92 -27.41 10.95
CA ILE A 342 -21.11 -27.79 11.72
C ILE A 342 -20.76 -28.78 12.83
N PHE A 343 -19.96 -29.81 12.53
CA PHE A 343 -19.54 -30.79 13.53
C PHE A 343 -18.70 -30.16 14.65
N GLY A 344 -17.79 -29.25 14.29
CA GLY A 344 -16.93 -28.52 15.23
C GLY A 344 -17.69 -27.50 16.09
N MET A 345 -18.78 -26.93 15.58
CA MET A 345 -19.53 -25.82 16.19
C MET A 345 -19.92 -26.05 17.66
N ARG A 346 -20.28 -27.29 18.03
CA ARG A 346 -20.67 -27.63 19.41
C ARG A 346 -19.56 -27.45 20.44
N LYS A 347 -18.30 -27.56 20.01
CA LYS A 347 -17.12 -27.48 20.89
C LYS A 347 -16.51 -26.08 20.95
N MET A 348 -17.00 -25.16 20.12
CA MET A 348 -16.46 -23.81 20.01
C MET A 348 -17.15 -22.85 20.97
N HIS A 349 -16.39 -21.86 21.44
CA HIS A 349 -16.84 -20.83 22.37
C HIS A 349 -16.31 -19.46 21.93
N GLY A 350 -16.97 -18.38 22.36
CA GLY A 350 -16.55 -17.01 22.08
C GLY A 350 -16.42 -16.71 20.59
N ASP A 351 -15.37 -15.96 20.22
CA ASP A 351 -15.13 -15.46 18.86
C ASP A 351 -15.05 -16.57 17.81
N SER A 352 -14.44 -17.71 18.12
CA SER A 352 -14.33 -18.83 17.17
C SER A 352 -15.69 -19.39 16.76
N LYS A 353 -16.68 -19.31 17.65
CA LYS A 353 -18.06 -19.71 17.35
C LYS A 353 -18.73 -18.72 16.39
N ILE A 354 -18.48 -17.42 16.57
CA ILE A 354 -18.97 -16.36 15.68
C ILE A 354 -18.35 -16.52 14.29
N GLU A 355 -17.02 -16.67 14.22
CA GLU A 355 -16.29 -16.90 12.95
C GLU A 355 -16.82 -18.14 12.22
N CYS A 356 -17.11 -19.22 12.95
CA CYS A 356 -17.71 -20.42 12.35
C CYS A 356 -19.09 -20.14 11.76
N LEU A 357 -19.96 -19.43 12.47
CA LEU A 357 -21.30 -19.10 11.99
C LEU A 357 -21.25 -18.19 10.76
N GLU A 358 -20.40 -17.16 10.79
CA GLU A 358 -20.18 -16.27 9.64
C GLU A 358 -19.63 -17.03 8.44
N ALA A 359 -18.71 -17.97 8.65
CA ALA A 359 -18.19 -18.82 7.57
C ALA A 359 -19.28 -19.71 6.95
N LEU A 360 -20.25 -20.19 7.73
CA LEU A 360 -21.35 -21.00 7.23
C LEU A 360 -22.31 -20.20 6.33
N ILE A 361 -22.52 -18.91 6.61
CA ILE A 361 -23.40 -18.04 5.82
C ILE A 361 -22.97 -18.00 4.35
N ALA A 362 -21.66 -18.09 4.08
CA ALA A 362 -21.07 -17.95 2.75
C ALA A 362 -21.67 -18.88 1.69
N ASN A 363 -22.08 -20.10 2.06
CA ASN A 363 -22.65 -21.06 1.11
C ASN A 363 -23.82 -21.91 1.66
N ILE A 364 -24.53 -21.41 2.68
CA ILE A 364 -25.62 -22.16 3.32
C ILE A 364 -26.81 -22.42 2.38
N THR A 365 -27.02 -21.54 1.39
CA THR A 365 -28.15 -21.64 0.45
C THR A 365 -28.03 -22.79 -0.53
N GLU A 366 -26.82 -23.24 -0.83
CA GLU A 366 -26.57 -24.40 -1.69
C GLU A 366 -26.68 -25.73 -0.93
N PHE A 367 -27.02 -25.69 0.36
CA PHE A 367 -27.01 -26.86 1.22
C PHE A 367 -28.43 -27.31 1.61
N ASP A 368 -28.94 -28.29 0.85
CA ASP A 368 -30.30 -28.82 1.02
C ASP A 368 -30.64 -29.27 2.45
N SER A 369 -29.66 -29.79 3.21
CA SER A 369 -29.83 -30.30 4.58
C SER A 369 -29.40 -29.32 5.68
N ALA A 370 -29.13 -28.05 5.36
CA ALA A 370 -28.58 -27.07 6.30
C ALA A 370 -29.31 -26.98 7.63
N TYR A 371 -30.64 -26.84 7.59
CA TYR A 371 -31.44 -26.70 8.81
C TYR A 371 -31.34 -27.93 9.71
N LEU A 372 -31.42 -29.14 9.14
CA LEU A 372 -31.37 -30.38 9.91
C LEU A 372 -30.00 -30.55 10.59
N GLU A 373 -28.92 -30.24 9.88
CA GLU A 373 -27.56 -30.38 10.39
C GLU A 373 -27.23 -29.31 11.45
N LEU A 374 -27.66 -28.05 11.23
CA LEU A 374 -27.51 -26.98 12.21
C LEU A 374 -28.34 -27.23 13.47
N ARG A 375 -29.56 -27.75 13.32
CA ARG A 375 -30.39 -28.15 14.45
C ARG A 375 -29.72 -29.28 15.24
N ALA A 376 -29.18 -30.30 14.58
CA ALA A 376 -28.43 -31.37 15.22
C ALA A 376 -27.15 -30.88 15.93
N ALA A 377 -26.58 -29.78 15.44
CA ALA A 377 -25.45 -29.11 16.05
C ALA A 377 -25.83 -28.09 17.14
N GLY A 378 -27.11 -27.97 17.51
CA GLY A 378 -27.56 -27.18 18.65
C GLY A 378 -27.74 -25.68 18.36
N ILE A 379 -27.99 -25.27 17.11
CA ILE A 379 -28.11 -23.85 16.74
C ILE A 379 -29.16 -23.08 17.56
N LEU A 380 -30.24 -23.73 17.98
CA LEU A 380 -31.30 -23.09 18.77
C LEU A 380 -30.79 -22.65 20.14
N ASP A 381 -29.93 -23.46 20.78
CA ASP A 381 -29.34 -23.12 22.08
C ASP A 381 -28.35 -21.96 21.94
N ILE A 382 -27.71 -21.83 20.78
CA ILE A 382 -26.80 -20.71 20.47
C ILE A 382 -27.58 -19.41 20.35
N LEU A 383 -28.72 -19.43 19.67
CA LEU A 383 -29.55 -18.24 19.44
C LEU A 383 -30.19 -17.69 20.73
N ILE A 384 -30.34 -18.53 21.75
CA ILE A 384 -30.86 -18.14 23.07
C ILE A 384 -29.75 -17.51 23.93
N HIS A 385 -28.49 -17.73 23.57
CA HIS A 385 -27.33 -17.21 24.31
C HIS A 385 -27.11 -15.73 23.96
N THR A 386 -27.35 -14.84 24.93
CA THR A 386 -27.03 -13.40 24.85
C THR A 386 -25.54 -13.12 24.96
#